data_AF-A0AAE3MF98-F1
#
_entry.id   AF-A0AAE3MF98-F1
#
_cell.length_a   1.000
_cell.length_b   1.000
_cell.length_c   1.000
_cell.angle_alpha   90.00
_cell.angle_beta   90.00
_cell.angle_gamma   90.00
#
_symmetry.space_group_name_H-M   'P 1'
#
loop_
_entity.id
_entity.type
_entity.pdbx_description
1 polymer ?
#
loop_
_entity_poly.entity_id
_entity_poly.type
_entity_poly.pdbx_seq_one_letter_code
_entity_poly.pdbx_strand_id
1 'polypeptide(L)'
;MTGLYTKEFRAIMQSNADCSKLRTNRIEEIKNFAQSTNFKRIGIAHCISFSHEAKVLSDYLSKYFNVYSVDCKYGNLTKKELLGGESKRILCNPAGQADFLNNHKTELNISMGLCVGHDMIFSKLSEGLVTNLFDKDFTNKHNSLKAIKELEHYN
;
A
#
# COMPACT_ATOMS: atom_id res chain seq x y z
N MET A 1 17.06 -23.37 3.47
CA MET A 1 16.37 -22.13 3.03
C MET A 1 14.85 -22.18 3.20
N THR A 2 14.18 -23.32 3.08
CA THR A 2 12.70 -23.44 3.23
C THR A 2 12.17 -23.22 4.66
N GLY A 3 13.04 -23.22 5.68
CA GLY A 3 12.67 -22.98 7.08
C GLY A 3 12.16 -21.58 7.40
N LEU A 4 12.38 -20.60 6.52
CA LEU A 4 11.87 -19.23 6.67
C LEU A 4 10.39 -19.08 6.31
N TYR A 5 9.80 -20.08 5.64
CA TYR A 5 8.41 -20.02 5.23
C TYR A 5 7.53 -20.62 6.31
N THR A 6 6.60 -19.82 6.83
CA THR A 6 5.50 -20.32 7.66
C THR A 6 4.47 -21.05 6.78
N LYS A 7 3.49 -21.72 7.39
CA LYS A 7 2.37 -22.31 6.63
C LYS A 7 1.61 -21.23 5.84
N GLU A 8 1.41 -20.08 6.46
CA GLU A 8 0.80 -18.90 5.85
C GLU A 8 1.59 -18.40 4.65
N PHE A 9 2.92 -18.23 4.77
CA PHE A 9 3.74 -17.76 3.65
C PHE A 9 3.76 -18.75 2.48
N ARG A 10 3.70 -20.06 2.76
CA ARG A 10 3.53 -21.05 1.68
C ARG A 10 2.18 -20.91 0.98
N ALA A 11 1.10 -20.66 1.71
CA ALA A 11 -0.21 -20.43 1.12
C ALA A 11 -0.22 -19.18 0.22
N ILE A 12 0.42 -18.09 0.66
CA ILE A 12 0.61 -16.88 -0.16
C ILE A 12 1.35 -17.20 -1.46
N MET A 13 2.48 -17.91 -1.38
CA MET A 13 3.26 -18.28 -2.56
C MET A 13 2.46 -19.18 -3.52
N GLN A 14 1.67 -20.11 -2.99
CA GLN A 14 0.80 -20.97 -3.79
C GLN A 14 -0.30 -20.17 -4.50
N SER A 15 -1.03 -19.31 -3.77
CA SER A 15 -2.05 -18.43 -4.34
C SER A 15 -1.50 -17.52 -5.44
N ASN A 16 -0.29 -16.98 -5.25
CA ASN A 16 0.36 -16.19 -6.29
C ASN A 16 0.72 -17.01 -7.54
N ALA A 17 1.28 -18.22 -7.37
CA ALA A 17 1.62 -19.11 -8.48
C ALA A 17 0.38 -19.53 -9.29
N ASP A 18 -0.76 -19.71 -8.62
CA ASP A 18 -2.01 -20.08 -9.27
C ASP A 18 -2.66 -18.89 -10.00
N CYS A 19 -2.59 -17.68 -9.45
CA CYS A 19 -3.17 -16.47 -10.05
C CYS A 19 -2.28 -15.85 -11.16
N SER A 20 -0.95 -16.00 -11.09
CA SER A 20 0.00 -15.36 -12.02
C SER A 20 -0.08 -15.84 -13.47
N LYS A 21 -0.73 -16.98 -13.73
CA LYS A 21 -0.96 -17.50 -15.09
C LYS A 21 -1.98 -16.66 -15.88
N LEU A 22 -2.73 -15.79 -15.20
CA LEU A 22 -3.68 -14.87 -15.79
C LEU A 22 -2.91 -13.61 -16.21
N ARG A 23 -2.71 -13.37 -17.52
CA ARG A 23 -2.07 -12.14 -18.05
C ARG A 23 -2.93 -10.92 -17.70
N THR A 24 -2.73 -10.39 -16.50
CA THR A 24 -3.58 -9.37 -15.90
C THR A 24 -2.72 -8.22 -15.38
N ASN A 25 -3.30 -7.04 -15.20
CA ASN A 25 -2.58 -5.89 -14.63
C ASN A 25 -2.48 -6.02 -13.10
N ARG A 26 -1.64 -5.20 -12.47
CA ARG A 26 -1.39 -5.25 -11.01
C ARG A 26 -2.64 -5.15 -10.14
N ILE A 27 -3.66 -4.38 -10.55
CA ILE A 27 -4.91 -4.24 -9.80
C ILE A 27 -5.71 -5.55 -9.85
N GLU A 28 -5.80 -6.16 -11.04
CA GLU A 28 -6.44 -7.45 -11.23
C GLU A 28 -5.70 -8.58 -10.49
N GLU A 29 -4.37 -8.57 -10.50
CA GLU A 29 -3.56 -9.51 -9.72
C GLU A 29 -3.87 -9.41 -8.22
N ILE A 30 -3.93 -8.20 -7.67
CA ILE A 30 -4.26 -7.97 -6.25
C ILE A 30 -5.67 -8.49 -5.94
N LYS A 31 -6.66 -8.18 -6.78
CA LYS A 31 -8.03 -8.66 -6.62
C LYS A 31 -8.09 -10.19 -6.65
N ASN A 32 -7.53 -10.81 -7.68
CA ASN A 32 -7.56 -12.27 -7.86
C ASN A 32 -6.85 -12.98 -6.70
N PHE A 33 -5.69 -12.46 -6.29
CA PHE A 33 -4.97 -12.95 -5.13
C PHE A 33 -5.84 -12.90 -3.88
N ALA A 34 -6.39 -11.72 -3.54
CA ALA A 34 -7.24 -11.54 -2.37
C ALA A 34 -8.50 -12.44 -2.38
N GLN A 35 -9.09 -12.71 -3.55
CA GLN A 35 -10.20 -13.66 -3.66
C GLN A 35 -9.75 -15.10 -3.41
N SER A 36 -8.60 -15.52 -3.96
CA SER A 36 -8.07 -16.88 -3.77
C SER A 36 -7.65 -17.17 -2.33
N THR A 37 -7.20 -16.16 -1.59
CA THR A 37 -6.89 -16.25 -0.15
C THR A 37 -8.10 -16.02 0.73
N ASN A 38 -9.27 -15.75 0.14
CA ASN A 38 -10.55 -15.50 0.82
C ASN A 38 -10.51 -14.31 1.80
N PHE A 39 -9.68 -13.30 1.52
CA PHE A 39 -9.70 -12.05 2.29
C PHE A 39 -11.05 -11.36 2.16
N LYS A 40 -11.48 -10.73 3.25
CA LYS A 40 -12.75 -10.01 3.35
C LYS A 40 -12.54 -8.52 3.52
N ARG A 41 -11.47 -8.09 4.18
CA ARG A 41 -11.21 -6.68 4.49
C ARG A 41 -9.92 -6.21 3.84
N ILE A 42 -10.04 -5.23 2.96
CA ILE A 42 -8.91 -4.65 2.22
C ILE A 42 -8.70 -3.21 2.67
N GLY A 43 -7.47 -2.86 3.01
CA GLY A 43 -7.08 -1.49 3.30
C GLY A 43 -6.41 -0.81 2.11
N ILE A 44 -6.61 0.48 1.96
CA ILE A 44 -5.90 1.33 1.00
C ILE A 44 -5.29 2.50 1.77
N ALA A 45 -3.96 2.47 1.95
CA ALA A 45 -3.21 3.60 2.49
C ALA A 45 -2.61 4.37 1.33
N HIS A 46 -2.99 5.65 1.20
CA HIS A 46 -2.57 6.45 0.05
C HIS A 46 -2.04 7.82 0.45
N CYS A 47 -1.26 8.43 -0.44
CA CYS A 47 -0.97 9.85 -0.30
C CYS A 47 -2.19 10.70 -0.69
N ILE A 48 -2.34 11.86 -0.05
CA ILE A 48 -3.40 12.83 -0.37
C ILE A 48 -3.37 13.30 -1.84
N SER A 49 -2.21 13.25 -2.51
CA SER A 49 -2.09 13.57 -3.94
C SER A 49 -2.82 12.57 -4.84
N PHE A 50 -3.19 11.40 -4.33
CA PHE A 50 -3.83 10.32 -5.08
C PHE A 50 -5.23 9.98 -4.56
N SER A 51 -5.89 10.93 -3.87
CA SER A 51 -7.21 10.67 -3.28
C SER A 51 -8.29 10.30 -4.31
N HIS A 52 -8.19 10.85 -5.53
CA HIS A 52 -9.10 10.49 -6.60
C HIS A 52 -8.88 9.04 -7.07
N GLU A 53 -7.64 8.66 -7.36
CA GLU A 53 -7.26 7.31 -7.75
C GLU A 53 -7.59 6.29 -6.66
N ALA A 54 -7.37 6.66 -5.40
CA ALA A 54 -7.71 5.83 -4.24
C ALA A 54 -9.20 5.57 -4.18
N LYS A 55 -10.02 6.60 -4.42
CA LYS A 55 -11.47 6.46 -4.48
C LYS A 55 -11.91 5.55 -5.62
N VAL A 56 -11.36 5.72 -6.82
CA VAL A 56 -11.68 4.86 -7.97
C VAL A 56 -11.34 3.40 -7.66
N LEU A 57 -10.15 3.14 -7.09
CA LEU A 57 -9.74 1.80 -6.70
C LEU A 57 -10.64 1.23 -5.59
N SER A 58 -10.98 2.05 -4.60
CA SER A 58 -11.88 1.67 -3.50
C SER A 58 -13.26 1.28 -4.01
N ASP A 59 -13.86 2.11 -4.87
CA ASP A 59 -15.18 1.85 -5.46
C ASP A 59 -15.18 0.57 -6.31
N TYR A 60 -14.07 0.30 -7.03
CA TYR A 60 -13.89 -0.93 -7.79
C TYR A 60 -13.81 -2.17 -6.90
N LEU A 61 -12.94 -2.15 -5.88
CA LEU A 61 -12.71 -3.29 -4.98
C LEU A 61 -13.89 -3.54 -4.03
N SER A 62 -14.68 -2.50 -3.71
CA SER A 62 -15.86 -2.61 -2.84
C SER A 62 -16.97 -3.51 -3.41
N LYS A 63 -16.89 -3.87 -4.70
CA LYS A 63 -17.76 -4.86 -5.33
C LYS A 63 -17.48 -6.29 -4.85
N TYR A 64 -16.31 -6.52 -4.26
CA TYR A 64 -15.81 -7.85 -3.92
C TYR A 64 -15.41 -7.98 -2.44
N PHE A 65 -15.06 -6.87 -1.78
CA PHE A 65 -14.50 -6.84 -0.43
C PHE A 65 -15.07 -5.68 0.40
N ASN A 66 -14.88 -5.73 1.71
CA ASN A 66 -15.09 -4.59 2.60
C ASN A 66 -13.82 -3.72 2.56
N VAL A 67 -13.90 -2.57 1.88
CA VAL A 67 -12.73 -1.71 1.65
C VAL A 67 -12.69 -0.54 2.63
N TYR A 68 -11.52 -0.29 3.20
CA TYR A 68 -11.24 0.86 4.07
C TYR A 68 -10.10 1.68 3.46
N SER A 69 -10.30 2.97 3.27
CA SER A 69 -9.30 3.86 2.66
C SER A 69 -8.90 4.97 3.60
N VAL A 70 -7.62 5.32 3.64
CA VAL A 70 -7.07 6.38 4.49
C VAL A 70 -5.94 7.13 3.81
N ASP A 71 -6.02 8.47 3.83
CA ASP A 71 -4.98 9.33 3.27
C ASP A 71 -3.88 9.66 4.29
N CYS A 72 -2.73 10.10 3.78
CA CYS A 72 -1.54 10.32 4.60
C CYS A 72 -1.66 11.46 5.62
N LYS A 73 -2.70 12.29 5.59
CA LYS A 73 -2.95 13.38 6.55
C LYS A 73 -3.87 12.96 7.70
N TYR A 74 -4.20 11.67 7.79
CA TYR A 74 -5.02 11.11 8.85
C TYR A 74 -4.57 11.55 10.27
N GLY A 75 -5.55 11.95 11.07
CA GLY A 75 -5.35 12.46 12.43
C GLY A 75 -4.84 13.90 12.51
N ASN A 76 -4.61 14.60 11.38
CA ASN A 76 -4.13 15.99 11.33
C ASN A 76 -2.86 16.24 12.16
N LEU A 77 -1.96 15.25 12.24
CA LEU A 77 -0.76 15.29 13.06
C LEU A 77 0.15 16.46 12.65
N THR A 78 0.40 17.37 13.58
CA THR A 78 1.22 18.56 13.33
C THR A 78 2.70 18.30 13.54
N LYS A 79 3.55 19.11 12.90
CA LYS A 79 5.00 19.09 13.12
C LYS A 79 5.35 19.32 14.58
N LYS A 80 4.68 20.26 15.26
CA LYS A 80 4.87 20.52 16.69
C LYS A 80 4.64 19.27 17.54
N GLU A 81 3.59 18.51 17.28
CA GLU A 81 3.25 17.30 18.05
C GLU A 81 4.25 16.17 17.83
N LEU A 82 4.69 15.95 16.59
CA LEU A 82 5.54 14.80 16.26
C LEU A 82 7.04 15.07 16.39
N LEU A 83 7.48 16.24 15.93
CA LEU A 83 8.91 16.60 15.78
C LEU A 83 9.31 17.82 16.64
N GLY A 84 8.39 18.39 17.41
CA GLY A 84 8.63 19.59 18.21
C GLY A 84 8.68 20.89 17.41
N GLY A 85 9.05 21.98 18.11
CA GLY A 85 9.09 23.34 17.59
C GLY A 85 7.72 24.04 17.56
N GLU A 86 7.61 25.14 16.82
CA GLU A 86 6.39 25.99 16.82
C GLU A 86 5.48 25.80 15.60
N SER A 87 5.92 25.06 14.59
CA SER A 87 5.17 24.92 13.33
C SER A 87 3.93 24.04 13.50
N LYS A 88 2.76 24.57 13.12
CA LYS A 88 1.48 23.84 13.06
C LYS A 88 1.22 23.17 11.69
N ARG A 89 2.26 23.00 10.87
CA ARG A 89 2.11 22.33 9.56
C ARG A 89 1.70 20.87 9.77
N ILE A 90 0.66 20.44 9.07
CA ILE A 90 0.20 19.04 9.08
C ILE A 90 1.20 18.16 8.32
N LEU A 91 1.77 17.18 9.01
CA LEU A 91 2.69 16.20 8.45
C LEU A 91 1.95 15.00 7.88
N CYS A 92 2.69 14.12 7.21
CA CYS A 92 2.13 12.81 6.89
C CYS A 92 2.23 11.90 8.12
N ASN A 93 1.22 11.07 8.33
CA ASN A 93 1.11 10.18 9.48
C ASN A 93 0.99 8.71 9.05
N PRO A 94 2.07 8.10 8.53
CA PRO A 94 2.05 6.70 8.06
C PRO A 94 1.75 5.71 9.18
N ALA A 95 2.17 6.00 10.42
CA ALA A 95 1.82 5.20 11.58
C ALA A 95 0.31 5.24 11.87
N GLY A 96 -0.30 6.42 11.79
CA GLY A 96 -1.76 6.57 11.91
C GLY A 96 -2.54 5.89 10.78
N GLN A 97 -2.00 5.83 9.55
CA GLN A 97 -2.61 5.05 8.47
C GLN A 97 -2.63 3.55 8.79
N ALA A 98 -1.51 3.02 9.31
CA ALA A 98 -1.44 1.62 9.73
C ALA A 98 -2.41 1.35 10.89
N ASP A 99 -2.40 2.18 11.93
CA ASP A 99 -3.31 2.07 13.08
C ASP A 99 -4.78 2.11 12.68
N PHE A 100 -5.17 3.03 11.79
CA PHE A 100 -6.52 3.10 11.24
C PHE A 100 -6.93 1.77 10.59
N LEU A 101 -6.06 1.18 9.76
CA LEU A 101 -6.37 -0.07 9.06
C LEU A 101 -6.35 -1.29 9.99
N ASN A 102 -5.45 -1.32 10.97
CA ASN A 102 -5.40 -2.35 12.01
C ASN A 102 -6.68 -2.34 12.86
N ASN A 103 -7.18 -1.15 13.22
CA ASN A 103 -8.45 -1.00 13.95
C ASN A 103 -9.66 -1.53 13.14
N HIS A 104 -9.59 -1.46 11.81
CA HIS A 104 -10.57 -2.06 10.90
C HIS A 104 -10.27 -3.54 10.58
N LYS A 105 -9.19 -4.09 11.12
CA LYS A 105 -8.74 -5.49 10.96
C LYS A 105 -8.61 -5.91 9.50
N THR A 106 -8.07 -5.01 8.67
CA THR A 106 -7.79 -5.34 7.28
C THR A 106 -6.74 -6.43 7.16
N GLU A 107 -6.94 -7.35 6.23
CA GLU A 107 -6.11 -8.55 6.08
C GLU A 107 -5.02 -8.35 5.02
N LEU A 108 -5.35 -7.55 3.99
CA LEU A 108 -4.42 -7.10 2.97
C LEU A 108 -4.56 -5.59 2.80
N ASN A 109 -3.43 -4.91 2.85
CA ASN A 109 -3.31 -3.47 2.74
C ASN A 109 -2.54 -3.10 1.47
N ILE A 110 -3.09 -2.19 0.69
CA ILE A 110 -2.48 -1.64 -0.52
C ILE A 110 -1.77 -0.34 -0.14
N SER A 111 -0.44 -0.32 -0.29
CA SER A 111 0.36 0.91 -0.26
C SER A 111 0.29 1.58 -1.64
N MET A 112 -0.28 2.79 -1.70
CA MET A 112 -0.52 3.51 -2.95
C MET A 112 0.09 4.91 -2.93
N GLY A 113 1.24 5.05 -3.59
CA GLY A 113 1.89 6.35 -3.80
C GLY A 113 2.36 7.01 -2.50
N LEU A 114 2.77 6.21 -1.52
CA LEU A 114 3.43 6.73 -0.33
C LEU A 114 4.85 7.20 -0.65
N CYS A 115 5.33 8.18 0.12
CA CYS A 115 6.70 8.67 -0.03
C CYS A 115 7.70 7.70 0.60
N VAL A 116 8.95 7.75 0.15
CA VAL A 116 10.07 7.02 0.77
C VAL A 116 10.11 7.28 2.27
N GLY A 117 10.20 6.19 3.05
CA GLY A 117 10.22 6.20 4.51
C GLY A 117 8.82 6.15 5.13
N HIS A 118 7.82 6.76 4.49
CA HIS A 118 6.43 6.64 4.95
C HIS A 118 5.84 5.27 4.61
N ASP A 119 6.14 4.76 3.43
CA ASP A 119 5.85 3.39 2.99
C ASP A 119 6.46 2.35 3.94
N MET A 120 7.70 2.57 4.38
CA MET A 120 8.42 1.70 5.29
C MET A 120 7.76 1.66 6.68
N ILE A 121 7.44 2.82 7.25
CA ILE A 121 6.76 2.91 8.55
C ILE A 121 5.39 2.26 8.46
N PHE A 122 4.62 2.57 7.42
CA PHE A 122 3.31 1.97 7.19
C PHE A 122 3.39 0.44 7.11
N SER A 123 4.31 -0.09 6.28
CA SER A 123 4.46 -1.53 6.07
C SER A 123 4.92 -2.26 7.33
N LYS A 124 5.78 -1.62 8.12
CA LYS A 124 6.29 -2.20 9.37
C LYS A 124 5.25 -2.24 10.49
N LEU A 125 4.30 -1.30 10.52
CA LEU A 125 3.28 -1.20 11.56
C LEU A 125 1.94 -1.83 11.17
N SER A 126 1.75 -2.16 9.89
CA SER A 126 0.58 -2.89 9.41
C SER A 126 0.56 -4.30 9.98
N GLU A 127 -0.54 -4.69 10.63
CA GLU A 127 -0.77 -6.07 11.09
C GLU A 127 -1.17 -6.98 9.93
N GLY A 128 -1.96 -6.45 8.97
CA GLY A 128 -2.28 -7.13 7.73
C GLY A 128 -1.08 -7.14 6.76
N LEU A 129 -1.12 -8.05 5.78
CA LEU A 129 -0.12 -8.11 4.72
C LEU A 129 -0.12 -6.80 3.93
N VAL A 130 1.05 -6.34 3.48
CA VAL A 130 1.17 -5.14 2.66
C VAL A 130 1.64 -5.48 1.26
N THR A 131 0.96 -4.92 0.26
CA THR A 131 1.36 -4.97 -1.14
C THR A 131 1.46 -3.56 -1.70
N ASN A 132 2.54 -3.27 -2.42
CA ASN A 132 2.70 -1.98 -3.09
C ASN A 132 2.03 -2.03 -4.46
N LEU A 133 1.22 -1.01 -4.75
CA LEU A 133 0.64 -0.79 -6.08
C LEU A 133 1.59 0.06 -6.95
N PHE A 134 2.06 1.18 -6.41
CA PHE A 134 3.14 2.00 -6.96
C PHE A 134 3.67 2.95 -5.87
N ASP A 135 4.90 3.43 -6.05
CA ASP A 135 5.51 4.44 -5.18
C ASP A 135 5.43 5.83 -5.81
N LYS A 136 5.46 6.86 -4.97
CA LYS A 136 5.40 8.24 -5.46
C LYS A 136 6.71 8.65 -6.12
N ASP A 137 6.64 8.81 -7.44
CA ASP A 137 7.71 9.43 -8.24
C ASP A 137 7.11 10.53 -9.14
N PHE A 138 7.09 11.78 -8.68
CA PHE A 138 6.48 12.88 -9.46
C PHE A 138 7.23 13.16 -10.76
N THR A 139 8.56 13.02 -10.76
CA THR A 139 9.41 13.26 -11.92
C THR A 139 9.10 12.31 -13.08
N ASN A 140 8.82 11.03 -12.78
CA ASN A 140 8.61 10.00 -13.82
C ASN A 140 7.15 9.61 -14.06
N LYS A 141 6.19 10.40 -13.56
CA LYS A 141 4.75 10.07 -13.58
C LYS A 141 4.48 8.72 -12.88
N HIS A 142 5.09 8.53 -11.72
CA HIS A 142 4.94 7.37 -10.83
C HIS A 142 5.39 6.04 -11.45
N ASN A 143 6.33 6.11 -12.39
CA ASN A 143 6.94 4.95 -13.02
C ASN A 143 8.47 5.04 -12.90
N SER A 144 8.98 4.53 -11.77
CA SER A 144 10.41 4.55 -11.44
C SER A 144 11.28 3.76 -12.42
N LEU A 145 10.71 2.85 -13.22
CA LEU A 145 11.46 2.15 -14.27
C LEU A 145 12.02 3.13 -15.32
N LYS A 146 11.41 4.31 -15.50
CA LYS A 146 11.97 5.35 -16.38
C LYS A 146 13.29 5.90 -15.85
N ALA A 147 13.37 6.21 -14.56
CA ALA A 147 14.61 6.63 -13.93
C ALA A 147 15.70 5.56 -14.05
N ILE A 148 15.35 4.27 -13.89
CA ILE A 148 16.33 3.18 -14.06
C ILE A 148 16.89 3.17 -15.49
N LYS A 149 16.04 3.36 -16.51
CA LYS A 149 16.51 3.44 -17.90
C LYS A 149 17.42 4.65 -18.14
N GLU A 150 17.18 5.76 -17.47
CA GLU A 150 18.07 6.93 -17.54
C GLU A 150 19.45 6.59 -16.97
N LEU A 151 19.52 5.77 -15.91
CA LEU A 151 20.78 5.30 -15.33
C LEU A 151 21.60 4.44 -16.30
N GLU A 152 20.97 3.75 -17.26
CA GLU A 152 21.69 2.98 -18.29
C GLU A 152 22.58 3.87 -19.17
N HIS A 153 22.24 5.15 -19.32
CA HIS A 153 23.03 6.13 -20.08
C HIS A 153 24.21 6.72 -19.30
N TYR A 154 24.35 6.40 -18.01
CA TYR A 154 25.50 6.80 -17.19
C TYR A 154 26.63 5.75 -17.16
N ASN A 155 26.45 4.62 -17.86
CA ASN A 155 27.45 3.56 -18.02
C ASN A 155 28.19 3.68 -19.35
#